data_AF-A0A943EAQ8-F1
#
_entry.id   AF-A0A943EAQ8-F1
#
_cell.length_a   1.000
_cell.length_b   1.000
_cell.length_c   1.000
_cell.angle_alpha   90.00
_cell.angle_beta   90.00
_cell.angle_gamma   90.00
#
_symmetry.space_group_name_H-M   'P 1'
#
loop_
_entity.id
_entity.type
_entity.pdbx_description
1 polymer ?
#
loop_
_entity_poly.entity_id
_entity_poly.type
_entity_poly.pdbx_seq_one_letter_code
_entity_poly.pdbx_strand_id
1 'polypeptide(L)'
;MTKSDAQNKKKGEKNQPLAPTYLSSIYLEYVKLTNFGKFANMIVGPFKPGLNVVYGANEAGKTTISELIKNVMFGWRASRRGSNSYKPENSERIGSLFFKDDRTGDVEEIKRTKNSEGVVDRLHVLDDIDKETYETMFALNSDELLKLDRHNEVTARLLTAGSGTASSPAIVLAKIQEKIRALMSRSAQTPDSIALLREEQEREKTLVQELLNETDSFYEEEHRLESLLARKEALTEAQAGLNTEIEELKSNYARLEGIDASIEQNTALLEETLASEQQMRLPDSAEVDENVRALSKLSSAEEYEVKTLLDDLDEERLKYEHALDSAKREVAKSTTAFETLINDHDFQTEQDRAKKQRRIRLIIA
;
A
#
# COMPACT_ATOMS: atom_id res chain seq x y z
N MET A 1 -48.54 14.15 -55.28
CA MET A 1 -47.82 13.74 -56.51
C MET A 1 -47.53 15.05 -57.24
N THR A 2 -46.31 15.55 -57.39
CA THR A 2 -45.02 14.92 -57.76
C THR A 2 -43.83 15.74 -57.20
N LYS A 3 -42.81 15.04 -56.70
CA LYS A 3 -41.38 15.46 -56.63
C LYS A 3 -40.87 15.65 -58.08
N SER A 4 -39.82 16.34 -58.48
CA SER A 4 -38.48 16.74 -58.02
C SER A 4 -38.01 17.84 -59.03
N ASP A 5 -37.02 18.71 -58.83
CA ASP A 5 -35.59 18.44 -58.71
C ASP A 5 -34.82 19.72 -58.35
N ALA A 6 -33.73 19.52 -57.63
CA ALA A 6 -32.74 20.51 -57.25
C ALA A 6 -31.82 20.88 -58.43
N GLN A 7 -31.27 22.11 -58.41
CA GLN A 7 -29.82 22.33 -58.40
C GLN A 7 -29.43 23.83 -58.38
N ASN A 8 -28.74 24.19 -57.30
CA ASN A 8 -27.39 24.77 -57.30
C ASN A 8 -27.15 26.11 -58.03
N LYS A 9 -27.01 27.19 -57.25
CA LYS A 9 -26.16 28.35 -57.62
C LYS A 9 -25.54 28.96 -56.35
N LYS A 10 -24.38 28.43 -55.95
CA LYS A 10 -23.39 29.17 -55.16
C LYS A 10 -23.02 30.43 -55.95
N LYS A 11 -23.22 31.61 -55.36
CA LYS A 11 -22.61 32.86 -55.83
C LYS A 11 -21.91 33.55 -54.66
N GLY A 12 -20.62 33.76 -54.88
CA GLY A 12 -19.59 34.20 -53.95
C GLY A 12 -20.02 35.28 -52.97
N GLU A 13 -19.80 34.96 -51.69
CA GLU A 13 -19.40 35.93 -50.68
C GLU A 13 -18.22 36.72 -51.24
N LYS A 14 -18.49 37.97 -51.63
CA LYS A 14 -17.42 38.94 -51.86
C LYS A 14 -16.83 39.24 -50.51
N ASN A 15 -15.61 38.75 -50.28
CA ASN A 15 -14.69 39.25 -49.27
C ASN A 15 -14.59 40.78 -49.43
N GLN A 16 -15.37 41.51 -48.64
CA GLN A 16 -15.05 42.89 -48.34
C GLN A 16 -13.80 42.86 -47.47
N PRO A 17 -12.74 43.61 -47.82
CA PRO A 17 -11.61 43.75 -46.92
C PRO A 17 -12.13 44.46 -45.67
N LEU A 18 -12.14 43.75 -44.54
CA LEU A 18 -12.36 44.34 -43.22
C LEU A 18 -11.28 45.41 -43.05
N ALA A 19 -11.66 46.68 -43.22
CA ALA A 19 -10.81 47.79 -42.85
C ALA A 19 -10.52 47.67 -41.34
N PRO A 20 -9.29 47.99 -40.88
CA PRO A 20 -8.93 47.86 -39.48
C PRO A 20 -9.64 48.95 -38.68
N THR A 21 -10.87 48.68 -38.23
CA THR A 21 -11.62 49.56 -37.32
C THR A 21 -11.12 49.34 -35.89
N TYR A 22 -9.85 49.65 -35.64
CA TYR A 22 -9.24 49.58 -34.30
C TYR A 22 -8.95 50.96 -33.70
N LEU A 23 -9.47 52.03 -34.31
CA LEU A 23 -9.51 53.32 -33.65
C LEU A 23 -10.88 53.44 -33.00
N SER A 24 -10.90 53.58 -31.68
CA SER A 24 -12.11 53.97 -30.95
C SER A 24 -12.74 55.17 -31.64
N SER A 25 -14.03 55.12 -31.96
CA SER A 25 -14.76 56.28 -32.50
C SER A 25 -14.87 57.41 -31.47
N ILE A 26 -14.52 57.13 -30.21
CA ILE A 26 -14.55 58.06 -29.10
C ILE A 26 -13.25 58.86 -29.04
N TYR A 27 -13.37 60.18 -28.92
CA TYR A 27 -12.25 61.10 -28.73
C TYR A 27 -12.58 62.18 -27.70
N LEU A 28 -11.56 62.73 -27.04
CA LEU A 28 -11.73 63.88 -26.13
C LEU A 28 -12.03 65.12 -26.98
N GLU A 29 -13.16 65.79 -26.76
CA GLU A 29 -13.58 67.00 -27.48
C GLU A 29 -13.27 68.27 -26.68
N TYR A 30 -13.51 68.27 -25.36
CA TYR A 30 -13.24 69.41 -24.49
C TYR A 30 -12.69 69.00 -23.12
N VAL A 31 -11.88 69.88 -22.55
CA VAL A 31 -11.42 69.81 -21.15
C VAL A 31 -11.89 71.04 -20.40
N LYS A 32 -12.65 70.85 -19.32
CA LYS A 32 -13.12 71.93 -18.45
C LYS A 32 -12.42 71.90 -17.11
N LEU A 33 -11.61 72.93 -16.86
CA LEU A 33 -10.96 73.21 -15.60
C LEU A 33 -11.91 74.06 -14.76
N THR A 34 -12.71 73.43 -13.90
CA THR A 34 -13.64 74.17 -13.03
C THR A 34 -12.86 74.83 -11.90
N ASN A 35 -12.10 74.03 -11.12
CA ASN A 35 -11.22 74.49 -10.04
C ASN A 35 -9.97 73.61 -10.01
N PHE A 36 -8.82 74.08 -10.52
CA PHE A 36 -7.57 73.30 -10.52
C PHE A 36 -6.33 74.20 -10.52
N GLY A 37 -5.55 74.14 -9.44
CA GLY A 37 -4.40 75.02 -9.24
C GLY A 37 -4.80 76.50 -9.25
N LYS A 38 -4.14 77.29 -10.12
CA LYS A 38 -4.44 78.73 -10.33
C LYS A 38 -5.55 78.97 -11.35
N PHE A 39 -6.04 77.93 -12.04
CA PHE A 39 -7.05 78.06 -13.09
C PHE A 39 -8.44 77.75 -12.55
N ALA A 40 -9.41 78.60 -12.90
CA ALA A 40 -10.82 78.39 -12.61
C ALA A 40 -11.65 78.78 -13.84
N ASN A 41 -12.71 78.00 -14.11
CA ASN A 41 -13.64 78.18 -15.23
C ASN A 41 -12.98 78.32 -16.62
N MET A 42 -11.93 77.53 -16.88
CA MET A 42 -11.27 77.50 -18.19
C MET A 42 -11.73 76.28 -19.00
N ILE A 43 -11.99 76.47 -20.30
CA ILE A 43 -12.33 75.40 -21.24
C ILE A 43 -11.25 75.35 -22.32
N VAL A 44 -10.76 74.15 -22.62
CA VAL A 44 -9.74 73.89 -23.65
C VAL A 44 -10.33 72.95 -24.69
N GLY A 45 -10.20 73.31 -25.96
CA GLY A 45 -10.80 72.62 -27.10
C GLY A 45 -11.37 73.62 -28.13
N PRO A 46 -12.10 73.16 -29.15
CA PRO A 46 -12.41 71.76 -29.44
C PRO A 46 -11.19 71.00 -29.95
N PHE A 47 -10.97 69.82 -29.38
CA PHE A 47 -10.05 68.82 -29.92
C PHE A 47 -10.73 68.03 -31.04
N LYS A 48 -9.93 67.45 -31.94
CA LYS A 48 -10.41 66.60 -33.04
C LYS A 48 -9.85 65.18 -32.90
N PRO A 49 -10.45 64.16 -33.55
CA PRO A 49 -9.82 62.84 -33.64
C PRO A 49 -8.38 62.93 -34.19
N GLY A 50 -7.47 62.14 -33.64
CA GLY A 50 -6.07 62.11 -34.06
C GLY A 50 -5.15 63.06 -33.28
N LEU A 51 -4.13 63.61 -33.95
CA LEU A 51 -3.09 64.41 -33.31
C LEU A 51 -3.56 65.85 -33.06
N ASN A 52 -3.57 66.25 -31.79
CA ASN A 52 -3.83 67.63 -31.38
C ASN A 52 -2.55 68.25 -30.79
N VAL A 53 -2.14 69.41 -31.30
CA VAL A 53 -0.95 70.12 -30.82
C VAL A 53 -1.37 71.32 -29.97
N VAL A 54 -1.07 71.28 -28.67
CA VAL A 54 -1.34 72.38 -27.73
C VAL A 54 -0.04 73.13 -27.45
N TYR A 55 0.02 74.41 -27.83
CA TYR A 55 1.17 75.27 -27.64
C TYR A 55 0.79 76.60 -27.00
N GLY A 56 1.78 77.34 -26.49
CA GLY A 56 1.58 78.60 -25.79
C GLY A 56 2.85 79.03 -25.06
N ALA A 57 2.84 80.21 -24.44
CA ALA A 57 3.96 80.71 -23.65
C ALA A 57 4.33 79.76 -22.48
N ASN A 58 5.53 79.91 -21.94
CA ASN A 58 5.88 79.29 -20.67
C ASN A 58 4.86 79.73 -19.61
N GLU A 59 4.52 78.81 -18.70
CA GLU A 59 3.52 79.05 -17.64
C GLU A 59 2.06 79.25 -18.11
N ALA A 60 1.77 79.16 -19.41
CA ALA A 60 0.40 79.23 -19.95
C ALA A 60 -0.54 78.09 -19.49
N GLY A 61 -0.05 77.14 -18.67
CA GLY A 61 -0.86 76.06 -18.11
C GLY A 61 -0.87 74.75 -18.91
N LYS A 62 -0.01 74.58 -19.92
CA LYS A 62 0.08 73.35 -20.74
C LYS A 62 0.25 72.08 -19.89
N THR A 63 1.24 72.07 -19.00
CA THR A 63 1.49 70.96 -18.06
C THR A 63 0.32 70.79 -17.09
N THR A 64 -0.32 71.89 -16.68
CA THR A 64 -1.49 71.85 -15.79
C THR A 64 -2.69 71.16 -16.45
N ILE A 65 -2.90 71.36 -17.75
CA ILE A 65 -3.97 70.68 -18.52
C ILE A 65 -3.67 69.18 -18.60
N SER A 66 -2.43 68.80 -18.95
CA SER A 66 -2.01 67.39 -18.99
C SER A 66 -2.21 66.69 -17.64
N GLU A 67 -1.83 67.36 -16.55
CA GLU A 67 -1.97 66.83 -15.20
C GLU A 67 -3.45 66.76 -14.76
N LEU A 68 -4.30 67.67 -15.24
CA LEU A 68 -5.74 67.57 -14.99
C LEU A 68 -6.33 66.33 -15.66
N ILE A 69 -6.01 66.09 -16.94
CA ILE A 69 -6.50 64.91 -17.67
C ILE A 69 -6.13 63.63 -16.91
N LYS A 70 -4.86 63.49 -16.50
CA LYS A 70 -4.37 62.38 -15.67
C LYS A 70 -5.19 62.21 -14.40
N ASN A 71 -5.41 63.30 -13.66
CA ASN A 71 -6.09 63.25 -12.36
C ASN A 71 -7.59 63.00 -12.46
N VAL A 72 -8.25 63.49 -13.52
CA VAL A 72 -9.68 63.21 -13.74
C VAL A 72 -9.87 61.73 -14.10
N MET A 73 -9.01 61.17 -14.96
CA MET A 73 -9.06 59.75 -15.33
C MET A 73 -8.76 58.83 -14.12
N PHE A 74 -7.60 59.01 -13.47
CA PHE A 74 -7.07 58.04 -12.51
C PHE A 74 -7.07 58.49 -11.04
N GLY A 75 -7.73 59.61 -10.74
CA GLY A 75 -7.88 60.14 -9.38
C GLY A 75 -6.80 61.15 -8.98
N TRP A 76 -7.18 62.03 -8.05
CA TRP A 76 -6.32 63.09 -7.51
C TRP A 76 -5.11 62.51 -6.78
N ARG A 77 -3.91 62.97 -7.14
CA ARG A 77 -2.67 62.62 -6.44
C ARG A 77 -2.65 63.19 -5.01
N ALA A 78 -2.16 62.38 -4.07
CA ALA A 78 -1.85 62.82 -2.72
C ALA A 78 -0.67 63.80 -2.75
N SER A 79 -0.73 64.85 -1.94
CA SER A 79 0.37 65.83 -1.85
C SER A 79 1.60 65.15 -1.25
N ARG A 80 2.65 64.96 -2.04
CA ARG A 80 3.97 64.50 -1.56
C ARG A 80 4.93 65.67 -1.50
N ARG A 81 5.94 65.59 -0.62
CA ARG A 81 6.99 66.61 -0.47
C ARG A 81 7.68 66.81 -1.83
N GLY A 82 7.54 67.99 -2.43
CA GLY A 82 8.11 68.33 -3.74
C GLY A 82 7.19 68.14 -4.96
N SER A 83 5.94 67.68 -4.80
CA SER A 83 4.97 67.59 -5.90
C SER A 83 3.89 68.66 -5.79
N ASN A 84 3.57 69.34 -6.90
CA ASN A 84 2.43 70.27 -6.92
C ASN A 84 1.12 69.47 -6.93
N SER A 85 0.31 69.61 -5.88
CA SER A 85 -0.97 68.90 -5.76
C SER A 85 -2.12 69.58 -6.50
N TYR A 86 -1.87 70.75 -7.11
CA TYR A 86 -2.84 71.58 -7.83
C TYR A 86 -4.15 71.82 -7.05
N LYS A 87 -4.09 71.79 -5.71
CA LYS A 87 -5.22 72.08 -4.86
C LYS A 87 -5.42 73.61 -4.80
N PRO A 88 -6.59 74.13 -5.19
CA PRO A 88 -6.89 75.56 -5.06
C PRO A 88 -7.03 75.96 -3.58
N GLU A 89 -6.79 77.25 -3.27
CA GLU A 89 -6.70 77.75 -1.88
C GLU A 89 -8.02 77.61 -1.10
N ASN A 90 -9.15 77.90 -1.75
CA ASN A 90 -10.47 77.97 -1.09
C ASN A 90 -11.52 77.04 -1.74
N SER A 91 -11.11 76.03 -2.49
CA SER A 91 -12.05 75.11 -3.13
C SER A 91 -11.49 73.69 -3.28
N GLU A 92 -12.39 72.75 -3.56
CA GLU A 92 -11.99 71.40 -3.95
C GLU A 92 -11.55 71.38 -5.42
N ARG A 93 -10.76 70.36 -5.78
CA ARG A 93 -10.34 70.14 -7.17
C ARG A 93 -11.53 69.61 -7.96
N ILE A 94 -11.87 70.29 -9.04
CA ILE A 94 -12.99 69.92 -9.90
C ILE A 94 -12.55 70.04 -11.36
N GLY A 95 -12.66 68.94 -12.09
CA GLY A 95 -12.38 68.87 -13.52
C GLY A 95 -13.34 67.96 -14.24
N SER A 96 -13.60 68.29 -15.51
CA SER A 96 -14.44 67.50 -16.41
C SER A 96 -13.75 67.31 -17.75
N LEU A 97 -13.86 66.10 -18.29
CA LEU A 97 -13.43 65.71 -19.63
C LEU A 97 -14.68 65.35 -20.43
N PHE A 98 -14.82 65.90 -21.64
CA PHE A 98 -15.96 65.63 -22.52
C PHE A 98 -15.49 64.77 -23.68
N PHE A 99 -15.95 63.54 -23.73
CA PHE A 99 -15.64 62.60 -24.79
C PHE A 99 -16.80 62.52 -25.77
N LYS A 100 -16.50 62.57 -27.06
CA LYS A 100 -17.49 62.48 -28.13
C LYS A 100 -17.28 61.22 -28.94
N ASP A 101 -18.36 60.49 -29.21
CA ASP A 101 -18.36 59.40 -30.17
C ASP A 101 -18.63 59.96 -31.58
N ASP A 102 -17.64 59.86 -32.46
CA ASP A 102 -17.72 60.32 -33.86
C ASP A 102 -18.79 59.55 -34.67
N ARG A 103 -19.18 58.35 -34.22
CA ARG A 103 -20.18 57.51 -34.90
C ARG A 103 -21.62 57.86 -34.51
N THR A 104 -21.88 58.09 -33.23
CA THR A 104 -23.25 58.40 -32.72
C THR A 104 -23.49 59.89 -32.55
N GLY A 105 -22.43 60.68 -32.40
CA GLY A 105 -22.50 62.10 -32.05
C GLY A 105 -22.75 62.37 -30.56
N ASP A 106 -22.83 61.32 -29.74
CA ASP A 106 -23.06 61.45 -28.31
C ASP A 106 -21.84 62.03 -27.60
N VAL A 107 -22.08 62.89 -26.61
CA VAL A 107 -21.04 63.50 -25.77
C VAL A 107 -21.27 63.10 -24.33
N GLU A 108 -20.26 62.49 -23.72
CA GLU A 108 -20.27 62.04 -22.33
C GLU A 108 -19.27 62.82 -21.49
N GLU A 109 -19.71 63.23 -20.30
CA GLU A 109 -18.90 63.97 -19.34
C GLU A 109 -18.30 63.04 -18.29
N ILE A 110 -16.98 62.89 -18.32
CA ILE A 110 -16.21 62.29 -17.22
C ILE A 110 -15.81 63.41 -16.26
N LYS A 111 -16.51 63.49 -15.13
CA LYS A 111 -16.27 64.49 -14.09
C LYS A 111 -15.68 63.85 -12.84
N ARG A 112 -14.72 64.54 -12.22
CA ARG A 112 -14.20 64.17 -10.90
C ARG A 112 -14.19 65.37 -9.96
N THR A 113 -14.62 65.13 -8.72
CA THR A 113 -14.71 66.06 -7.59
C THR A 113 -13.94 65.50 -6.41
N LYS A 114 -14.31 64.29 -5.96
CA LYS A 114 -13.58 63.54 -4.92
C LYS A 114 -13.09 62.19 -5.44
N ASN A 115 -12.04 61.65 -4.81
CA ASN A 115 -11.57 60.30 -5.14
C ASN A 115 -12.57 59.22 -4.70
N SER A 116 -13.33 59.46 -3.63
CA SER A 116 -14.30 58.53 -3.06
C SER A 116 -15.57 58.34 -3.89
N GLU A 117 -15.89 59.30 -4.76
CA GLU A 117 -17.13 59.27 -5.58
C GLU A 117 -16.95 58.44 -6.86
N GLY A 118 -15.74 57.94 -7.14
CA GLY A 118 -15.44 57.24 -8.38
C GLY A 118 -15.51 58.17 -9.60
N VAL A 119 -15.52 57.58 -10.80
CA VAL A 119 -15.85 58.24 -12.05
C VAL A 119 -16.94 57.42 -12.72
N VAL A 120 -17.98 58.10 -13.21
CA VAL A 120 -18.99 57.46 -14.06
C VAL A 120 -18.45 57.50 -15.49
N ASP A 121 -18.01 56.36 -15.98
CA ASP A 121 -17.53 56.20 -17.36
C ASP A 121 -18.44 55.22 -18.09
N ARG A 122 -19.37 55.76 -18.88
CA ARG A 122 -20.33 54.98 -19.68
C ARG A 122 -19.77 54.54 -21.02
N LEU A 123 -18.69 55.19 -21.46
CA LEU A 123 -18.02 54.90 -22.72
C LEU A 123 -16.85 53.92 -22.56
N HIS A 124 -16.63 53.43 -21.33
CA HIS A 124 -15.56 52.47 -20.99
C HIS A 124 -14.17 52.94 -21.43
N VAL A 125 -13.94 54.26 -21.45
CA VAL A 125 -12.66 54.88 -21.85
C VAL A 125 -11.52 54.50 -20.89
N LEU A 126 -11.85 54.18 -19.63
CA LEU A 126 -10.91 53.87 -18.55
C LEU A 126 -10.74 52.37 -18.27
N ASP A 127 -11.50 51.49 -18.94
CA ASP A 127 -11.51 50.05 -18.60
C ASP A 127 -10.26 49.31 -19.10
N ASP A 128 -9.69 49.76 -20.21
CA ASP A 128 -8.62 49.02 -20.91
C ASP A 128 -7.20 49.35 -20.42
N ILE A 129 -7.02 50.43 -19.64
CA ILE A 129 -5.69 50.94 -19.27
C ILE A 129 -5.64 51.32 -17.79
N ASP A 130 -4.69 50.74 -17.06
CA ASP A 130 -4.39 51.14 -15.69
C ASP A 130 -3.55 52.43 -15.62
N LYS A 131 -3.61 53.10 -14.47
CA LYS A 131 -2.92 54.37 -14.21
C LYS A 131 -1.42 54.31 -14.51
N GLU A 132 -0.75 53.25 -14.05
CA GLU A 132 0.70 53.12 -14.14
C GLU A 132 1.13 52.94 -15.60
N THR A 133 0.38 52.13 -16.35
CA THR A 133 0.57 51.99 -17.80
C THR A 133 0.30 53.29 -18.55
N TYR A 134 -0.76 54.04 -18.23
CA TYR A 134 -1.03 55.34 -18.87
C TYR A 134 0.10 56.34 -18.66
N GLU A 135 0.56 56.49 -17.42
CA GLU A 135 1.65 57.41 -17.06
C GLU A 135 2.97 57.02 -17.74
N THR A 136 3.23 55.72 -17.90
CA THR A 136 4.47 55.22 -18.50
C THR A 136 4.47 55.30 -20.03
N MET A 137 3.32 55.11 -20.69
CA MET A 137 3.27 54.93 -22.16
C MET A 137 2.67 56.12 -22.92
N PHE A 138 1.61 56.73 -22.38
CA PHE A 138 0.80 57.71 -23.12
C PHE A 138 1.04 59.14 -22.67
N ALA A 139 1.64 59.33 -21.50
CA ALA A 139 1.75 60.63 -20.88
C ALA A 139 3.20 61.08 -20.61
N LEU A 140 4.06 60.74 -21.58
CA LEU A 140 5.51 60.88 -21.58
C LEU A 140 5.99 62.33 -21.55
N ASN A 141 6.65 62.68 -20.46
CA ASN A 141 7.48 63.88 -20.37
C ASN A 141 8.97 63.55 -20.61
N SER A 142 9.80 64.57 -20.84
CA SER A 142 11.26 64.39 -21.04
C SER A 142 11.93 63.61 -19.91
N ASP A 143 11.53 63.84 -18.66
CA ASP A 143 12.05 63.12 -17.49
C ASP A 143 11.57 61.67 -17.39
N GLU A 144 10.38 61.36 -17.92
CA GLU A 144 9.81 60.01 -17.94
C GLU A 144 10.45 59.19 -19.07
N LEU A 145 10.72 59.81 -20.21
CA LEU A 145 11.50 59.22 -21.31
C LEU A 145 12.92 58.83 -20.86
N LEU A 146 13.58 59.66 -20.05
CA LEU A 146 14.89 59.35 -19.47
C LEU A 146 14.86 58.19 -18.46
N LYS A 147 13.72 57.95 -17.79
CA LYS A 147 13.53 56.80 -16.89
C LYS A 147 13.17 55.52 -17.64
N LEU A 148 12.55 55.66 -18.81
CA LEU A 148 12.11 54.56 -19.67
C LEU A 148 13.30 53.68 -20.13
N ASP A 149 14.45 54.30 -20.38
CA ASP A 149 15.69 53.64 -20.84
C ASP A 149 16.30 52.66 -19.82
N ARG A 150 15.83 52.66 -18.55
CA ARG A 150 16.44 51.87 -17.46
C ARG A 150 15.68 50.61 -17.05
N HIS A 151 14.48 50.32 -17.57
CA HIS A 151 13.63 49.25 -17.04
C HIS A 151 13.31 48.15 -18.08
N ASN A 152 13.92 46.96 -17.91
CA ASN A 152 13.48 45.70 -18.55
C ASN A 152 11.99 45.39 -18.31
N GLU A 153 11.41 45.93 -17.23
CA GLU A 153 9.98 45.80 -16.91
C GLU A 153 9.07 46.52 -17.92
N VAL A 154 9.54 47.60 -18.55
CA VAL A 154 8.76 48.35 -19.55
C VAL A 154 8.60 47.53 -20.82
N THR A 155 9.67 46.87 -21.29
CA THR A 155 9.61 45.95 -22.44
C THR A 155 8.68 44.78 -22.16
N ALA A 156 8.76 44.20 -20.96
CA ALA A 156 7.86 43.14 -20.53
C ALA A 156 6.40 43.62 -20.50
N ARG A 157 6.14 44.84 -20.00
CA ARG A 157 4.79 45.43 -19.96
C ARG A 157 4.27 45.86 -21.33
N LEU A 158 5.11 46.37 -22.23
CA LEU A 158 4.76 46.65 -23.63
C LEU A 158 4.31 45.38 -24.37
N LEU A 159 5.05 44.29 -24.21
CA LEU A 159 4.68 42.98 -24.77
C LEU A 159 3.38 42.44 -24.16
N THR A 160 3.14 42.74 -22.88
CA THR A 160 1.94 42.34 -22.13
C THR A 160 0.71 43.12 -22.58
N ALA A 161 0.84 44.44 -22.73
CA ALA A 161 -0.21 45.33 -23.23
C ALA A 161 -0.55 45.02 -24.69
N GLY A 162 0.45 44.71 -25.53
CA GLY A 162 0.23 44.21 -26.88
C GLY A 162 -0.46 42.84 -26.96
N SER A 163 -0.47 42.07 -25.86
CA SER A 163 -1.12 40.76 -25.76
C SER A 163 -2.49 40.80 -25.03
N GLY A 164 -2.91 41.96 -24.51
CA GLY A 164 -4.21 42.14 -23.84
C GLY A 164 -4.36 41.44 -22.48
N THR A 165 -3.28 40.98 -21.86
CA THR A 165 -3.32 40.30 -20.55
C THR A 165 -3.04 41.29 -19.41
N ALA A 166 -3.83 41.29 -18.34
CA ALA A 166 -3.65 42.19 -17.19
C ALA A 166 -2.35 41.96 -16.37
N SER A 167 -1.58 40.90 -16.65
CA SER A 167 -0.38 40.52 -15.89
C SER A 167 0.75 40.12 -16.82
N SER A 168 1.97 40.58 -16.52
CA SER A 168 3.11 40.27 -17.38
C SER A 168 3.53 38.80 -17.28
N PRO A 169 3.67 38.08 -18.42
CA PRO A 169 4.11 36.68 -18.43
C PRO A 169 5.43 36.46 -17.70
N ALA A 170 6.36 37.42 -17.76
CA ALA A 170 7.64 37.33 -17.05
C ALA A 170 7.47 37.34 -15.52
N ILE A 171 6.54 38.14 -15.01
CA ILE A 171 6.24 38.23 -13.57
C ILE A 171 5.53 36.96 -13.10
N VAL A 172 4.58 36.45 -13.90
CA VAL A 172 3.88 35.20 -13.62
C VAL A 172 4.86 34.02 -13.58
N LEU A 173 5.76 33.96 -14.56
CA LEU A 173 6.81 32.93 -14.63
C LEU A 173 7.74 33.00 -13.43
N ALA A 174 8.18 34.19 -13.01
CA ALA A 174 9.01 34.35 -11.82
C ALA A 174 8.30 33.86 -10.55
N LYS A 175 7.01 34.19 -10.36
CA LYS A 175 6.19 33.71 -9.24
C LYS A 175 6.01 32.19 -9.26
N ILE A 176 5.79 31.60 -10.44
CA ILE A 176 5.69 30.14 -10.60
C ILE A 176 7.02 29.47 -10.26
N GLN A 177 8.14 30.01 -10.75
CA GLN A 177 9.47 29.49 -10.43
C GLN A 177 9.78 29.55 -8.94
N GLU A 178 9.39 30.62 -8.25
CA GLU A 178 9.55 30.74 -6.80
C GLU A 178 8.73 29.68 -6.06
N LYS A 179 7.46 29.47 -6.44
CA LYS A 179 6.62 28.40 -5.89
C LYS A 179 7.20 27.02 -6.14
N ILE A 180 7.71 26.75 -7.35
CA ILE A 180 8.38 25.48 -7.68
C ILE A 180 9.60 25.28 -6.77
N ARG A 181 10.44 26.32 -6.59
CA ARG A 181 11.60 26.23 -5.71
C ARG A 181 11.20 25.97 -4.26
N ALA A 182 10.15 26.62 -3.75
CA ALA A 182 9.65 26.40 -2.41
C ALA A 182 9.19 24.94 -2.21
N LEU A 183 8.38 24.41 -3.13
CA LEU A 183 7.88 23.03 -3.10
C LEU A 183 8.99 21.97 -3.26
N MET A 184 10.06 22.30 -3.98
CA MET A 184 11.21 21.41 -4.19
C MET A 184 12.32 21.59 -3.14
N SER A 185 12.21 22.58 -2.27
CA SER A 185 13.22 22.85 -1.25
C SER A 185 13.17 21.81 -0.13
N ARG A 186 14.30 21.61 0.56
CA ARG A 186 14.39 20.80 1.79
C ARG A 186 14.35 21.67 3.05
N SER A 187 13.83 22.89 2.94
CA SER A 187 13.81 23.84 4.05
C SER A 187 12.75 23.43 5.07
N ALA A 188 13.10 23.43 6.35
CA ALA A 188 12.17 23.20 7.45
C ALA A 188 11.06 24.28 7.56
N GLN A 189 11.21 25.41 6.84
CA GLN A 189 10.19 26.47 6.79
C GLN A 189 8.99 26.11 5.89
N THR A 190 9.10 25.07 5.06
CA THR A 190 8.02 24.58 4.20
C THR A 190 7.79 23.09 4.47
N PRO A 191 6.99 22.73 5.49
CA PRO A 191 6.77 21.35 5.88
C PRO A 191 6.19 20.50 4.73
N ASP A 192 5.30 21.08 3.92
CA ASP A 192 4.64 20.40 2.79
C ASP A 192 5.50 20.33 1.51
N SER A 193 6.83 20.47 1.63
CA SER A 193 7.71 20.33 0.46
C SER A 193 7.74 18.88 -0.03
N ILE A 194 7.75 18.71 -1.35
CA ILE A 194 7.78 17.39 -2.01
C ILE A 194 9.03 16.61 -1.60
N ALA A 195 10.14 17.30 -1.34
CA ALA A 195 11.37 16.67 -0.92
C ALA A 195 11.26 16.05 0.49
N LEU A 196 10.67 16.77 1.45
CA LEU A 196 10.46 16.25 2.81
C LEU A 196 9.40 15.15 2.84
N LEU A 197 8.29 15.32 2.11
CA LEU A 197 7.25 14.31 1.99
C LEU A 197 7.77 12.99 1.38
N ARG A 198 8.68 13.06 0.41
CA ARG A 198 9.35 11.86 -0.12
C ARG A 198 10.24 11.18 0.92
N GLU A 199 10.94 11.96 1.73
CA GLU A 199 11.80 11.41 2.79
C GLU A 199 10.99 10.75 3.89
N GLU A 200 9.86 11.35 4.28
CA GLU A 200 8.88 10.77 5.19
C GLU A 200 8.26 9.48 4.61
N GLN A 201 7.86 9.50 3.33
CA GLN A 201 7.34 8.32 2.65
C GLN A 201 8.36 7.16 2.63
N GLU A 202 9.64 7.44 2.37
CA GLU A 202 10.67 6.40 2.40
C GLU A 202 10.91 5.87 3.82
N ARG A 203 10.86 6.73 4.86
CA ARG A 203 10.92 6.28 6.26
C ARG A 203 9.75 5.38 6.62
N GLU A 204 8.54 5.76 6.26
CA GLU A 204 7.34 4.95 6.51
C GLU A 204 7.43 3.60 5.80
N LYS A 205 7.89 3.58 4.54
CA LYS A 205 8.12 2.31 3.82
C LYS A 205 9.13 1.42 4.53
N THR A 206 10.25 1.99 4.99
CA THR A 206 11.25 1.21 5.74
C THR A 206 10.67 0.65 7.03
N LEU A 207 9.88 1.45 7.77
CA LEU A 207 9.23 1.00 9.00
C LEU A 207 8.23 -0.13 8.74
N VAL A 208 7.40 -0.01 7.69
CA VAL A 208 6.47 -1.07 7.29
C VAL A 208 7.23 -2.36 6.94
N GLN A 209 8.35 -2.24 6.24
CA GLN A 209 9.16 -3.41 5.87
C GLN A 209 9.80 -4.07 7.10
N GLU A 210 10.26 -3.28 8.08
CA GLU A 210 10.75 -3.80 9.37
C GLU A 210 9.64 -4.54 10.14
N LEU A 211 8.45 -3.97 10.24
CA LEU A 211 7.30 -4.60 10.91
C LEU A 211 6.85 -5.90 10.23
N LEU A 212 6.90 -5.96 8.89
CA LEU A 212 6.62 -7.19 8.15
C LEU A 212 7.65 -8.27 8.45
N ASN A 213 8.95 -7.94 8.44
CA ASN A 213 10.00 -8.89 8.79
C ASN A 213 9.86 -9.39 10.25
N GLU A 214 9.48 -8.51 11.18
CA GLU A 214 9.21 -8.89 12.56
C GLU A 214 8.01 -9.84 12.65
N THR A 215 6.95 -9.57 11.89
CA THR A 215 5.77 -10.45 11.80
C THR A 215 6.13 -11.83 11.25
N ASP A 216 6.94 -11.89 10.19
CA ASP A 216 7.44 -13.15 9.63
C ASP A 216 8.26 -13.95 10.66
N SER A 217 9.10 -13.26 11.45
CA SER A 217 9.86 -13.90 12.53
C SER A 217 8.95 -14.49 13.62
N PHE A 218 7.84 -13.83 13.97
CA PHE A 218 6.87 -14.39 14.91
C PHE A 218 6.18 -15.64 14.36
N TYR A 219 5.86 -15.68 13.06
CA TYR A 219 5.31 -16.89 12.44
C TYR A 219 6.31 -18.06 12.46
N GLU A 220 7.60 -17.80 12.24
CA GLU A 220 8.65 -18.82 12.37
C GLU A 220 8.76 -19.34 13.81
N GLU A 221 8.69 -18.45 14.81
CA GLU A 221 8.68 -18.82 16.23
C GLU A 221 7.43 -19.62 16.62
N GLU A 222 6.26 -19.23 16.11
CA GLU A 222 4.99 -19.94 16.33
C GLU A 222 5.06 -21.37 15.77
N HIS A 223 5.49 -21.53 14.52
CA HIS A 223 5.70 -22.86 13.94
C HIS A 223 6.74 -23.69 14.70
N ARG A 224 7.81 -23.05 15.19
CA ARG A 224 8.78 -23.74 16.03
C ARG A 224 8.15 -24.20 17.34
N LEU A 225 7.33 -23.38 17.99
CA LEU A 225 6.59 -23.76 19.20
C LEU A 225 5.61 -24.90 18.94
N GLU A 226 4.85 -24.86 17.85
CA GLU A 226 3.96 -25.95 17.44
C GLU A 226 4.73 -27.27 17.28
N SER A 227 5.88 -27.24 16.58
CA SER A 227 6.72 -28.43 16.41
C SER A 227 7.27 -28.98 17.73
N LEU A 228 7.62 -28.08 18.67
CA LEU A 228 8.11 -28.46 19.99
C LEU A 228 6.98 -29.02 20.87
N LEU A 229 5.77 -28.47 20.77
CA LEU A 229 4.59 -29.00 21.45
C LEU A 229 4.26 -30.40 20.95
N ALA A 230 4.23 -30.62 19.63
CA ALA A 230 4.01 -31.93 19.04
C ALA A 230 5.08 -32.94 19.49
N ARG A 231 6.35 -32.52 19.54
CA ARG A 231 7.44 -33.35 20.07
C ARG A 231 7.27 -33.67 21.55
N LYS A 232 6.86 -32.69 22.36
CA LYS A 232 6.59 -32.89 23.78
C LYS A 232 5.47 -33.91 23.97
N GLU A 233 4.37 -33.78 23.24
CA GLU A 233 3.25 -34.73 23.30
C GLU A 233 3.69 -36.15 22.93
N ALA A 234 4.42 -36.31 21.82
CA ALA A 234 4.97 -37.60 21.41
C ALA A 234 5.90 -38.22 22.48
N LEU A 235 6.75 -37.42 23.11
CA LEU A 235 7.60 -37.88 24.21
C LEU A 235 6.80 -38.27 25.45
N THR A 236 5.73 -37.53 25.78
CA THR A 236 4.87 -37.89 26.90
C THR A 236 4.10 -39.19 26.65
N GLU A 237 3.65 -39.42 25.41
CA GLU A 237 3.01 -40.68 25.01
C GLU A 237 4.00 -41.85 25.05
N ALA A 238 5.21 -41.65 24.53
CA ALA A 238 6.27 -42.65 24.62
C ALA A 238 6.65 -42.97 26.08
N GLN A 239 6.74 -41.95 26.95
CA GLN A 239 6.99 -42.15 28.37
C GLN A 239 5.85 -42.91 29.06
N ALA A 240 4.59 -42.60 28.72
CA ALA A 240 3.45 -43.35 29.23
C ALA A 240 3.49 -44.82 28.78
N GLY A 241 3.83 -45.09 27.52
CA GLY A 241 4.01 -46.45 26.98
C GLY A 241 5.12 -47.23 27.69
N LEU A 242 6.28 -46.60 27.87
CA LEU A 242 7.39 -47.21 28.63
C LEU A 242 7.02 -47.49 30.09
N ASN A 243 6.26 -46.60 30.73
CA ASN A 243 5.78 -46.85 32.09
C ASN A 243 4.81 -48.04 32.15
N THR A 244 3.92 -48.19 31.16
CA THR A 244 3.05 -49.37 31.10
C THR A 244 3.85 -50.66 30.89
N GLU A 245 4.88 -50.63 30.04
CA GLU A 245 5.76 -51.79 29.80
C GLU A 245 6.57 -52.15 31.06
N ILE A 246 7.04 -51.16 31.81
CA ILE A 246 7.68 -51.37 33.12
C ILE A 246 6.73 -52.05 34.11
N GLU A 247 5.48 -51.61 34.20
CA GLU A 247 4.49 -52.24 35.09
C GLU A 247 4.14 -53.68 34.66
N GLU A 248 4.06 -53.95 33.34
CA GLU A 248 3.90 -55.31 32.82
C GLU A 248 5.10 -56.20 33.15
N LEU A 249 6.33 -55.70 32.98
CA LEU A 249 7.55 -56.42 33.33
C LEU A 249 7.62 -56.70 34.84
N LYS A 250 7.25 -55.74 35.69
CA LYS A 250 7.15 -55.96 37.14
C LYS A 250 6.13 -57.03 37.49
N SER A 251 4.97 -57.03 36.83
CA SER A 251 3.94 -58.06 37.04
C SER A 251 4.44 -59.45 36.62
N ASN A 252 5.11 -59.54 35.48
CA ASN A 252 5.71 -60.79 35.01
C ASN A 252 6.84 -61.27 35.93
N TYR A 253 7.67 -60.37 36.43
CA TYR A 253 8.70 -60.69 37.42
C TYR A 253 8.08 -61.28 38.70
N ALA A 254 7.03 -60.65 39.25
CA ALA A 254 6.33 -61.18 40.43
C ALA A 254 5.68 -62.56 40.17
N ARG A 255 5.21 -62.82 38.95
CA ARG A 255 4.71 -64.15 38.55
C ARG A 255 5.82 -65.19 38.52
N LEU A 256 6.99 -64.85 37.97
CA LEU A 256 8.15 -65.74 37.95
C LEU A 256 8.61 -66.06 39.37
N GLU A 257 8.70 -65.06 40.24
CA GLU A 257 9.05 -65.25 41.66
C GLU A 257 8.06 -66.20 42.36
N GLY A 258 6.77 -66.11 42.04
CA GLY A 258 5.76 -67.06 42.54
C GLY A 258 5.90 -68.49 41.98
N ILE A 259 6.32 -68.63 40.71
CA ILE A 259 6.62 -69.93 40.11
C ILE A 259 7.87 -70.53 40.77
N ASP A 260 8.93 -69.73 40.96
CA ASP A 260 10.17 -70.17 41.62
C ASP A 260 9.88 -70.66 43.04
N ALA A 261 9.09 -69.91 43.82
CA ALA A 261 8.62 -70.35 45.14
C ALA A 261 7.81 -71.66 45.08
N SER A 262 6.99 -71.85 44.05
CA SER A 262 6.22 -73.08 43.85
C SER A 262 7.11 -74.27 43.47
N ILE A 263 8.16 -74.03 42.67
CA ILE A 263 9.18 -75.02 42.34
C ILE A 263 9.91 -75.43 43.62
N GLU A 264 10.39 -74.47 44.42
CA GLU A 264 11.05 -74.76 45.70
C GLU A 264 10.15 -75.60 46.61
N GLN A 265 8.88 -75.23 46.77
CA GLN A 265 7.92 -75.99 47.56
C GLN A 265 7.73 -77.41 47.03
N ASN A 266 7.56 -77.58 45.72
CA ASN A 266 7.40 -78.89 45.10
C ASN A 266 8.68 -79.73 45.20
N THR A 267 9.87 -79.13 45.09
CA THR A 267 11.15 -79.83 45.29
C THR A 267 11.31 -80.29 46.74
N ALA A 268 10.94 -79.46 47.71
CA ALA A 268 10.94 -79.86 49.13
C ALA A 268 9.96 -81.01 49.39
N LEU A 269 8.75 -80.96 48.80
CA LEU A 269 7.76 -82.03 48.90
C LEU A 269 8.26 -83.33 48.24
N LEU A 270 8.95 -83.22 47.08
CA LEU A 270 9.60 -84.34 46.42
C LEU A 270 10.72 -84.94 47.28
N GLU A 271 11.54 -84.12 47.93
CA GLU A 271 12.57 -84.59 48.85
C GLU A 271 11.96 -85.29 50.08
N GLU A 272 10.88 -84.75 50.65
CA GLU A 272 10.14 -85.37 51.77
C GLU A 272 9.53 -86.71 51.36
N THR A 273 8.90 -86.78 50.18
CA THR A 273 8.32 -88.02 49.66
C THR A 273 9.40 -89.05 49.33
N LEU A 274 10.51 -88.66 48.69
CA LEU A 274 11.67 -89.52 48.45
C LEU A 274 12.31 -90.01 49.75
N ALA A 275 12.41 -89.17 50.77
CA ALA A 275 12.91 -89.57 52.09
C ALA A 275 11.96 -90.57 52.76
N SER A 276 10.64 -90.39 52.59
CA SER A 276 9.62 -91.34 53.06
C SER A 276 9.65 -92.67 52.30
N GLU A 277 9.89 -92.65 50.99
CA GLU A 277 10.09 -93.84 50.16
C GLU A 277 11.39 -94.56 50.54
N GLN A 278 12.50 -93.84 50.75
CA GLN A 278 13.76 -94.42 51.20
C GLN A 278 13.67 -95.01 52.61
N GLN A 279 12.85 -94.42 53.50
CA GLN A 279 12.56 -94.99 54.82
C GLN A 279 11.61 -96.20 54.74
N MET A 280 10.72 -96.26 53.75
CA MET A 280 9.94 -97.47 53.44
C MET A 280 10.77 -98.55 52.73
N ARG A 281 11.90 -98.18 52.11
CA ARG A 281 12.84 -99.10 51.47
C ARG A 281 13.77 -99.76 52.49
N LEU A 282 13.25 -100.79 53.17
CA LEU A 282 14.06 -101.89 53.72
C LEU A 282 14.84 -102.57 52.57
N PRO A 283 15.99 -103.25 52.82
CA PRO A 283 17.05 -103.39 51.83
C PRO A 283 16.72 -104.39 50.70
N ASP A 284 16.17 -103.87 49.60
CA ASP A 284 16.00 -104.60 48.35
C ASP A 284 17.30 -104.63 47.56
N SER A 285 18.09 -105.66 47.81
CA SER A 285 19.25 -106.05 46.98
C SER A 285 18.98 -107.33 46.18
N ALA A 286 17.70 -107.73 46.03
CA ALA A 286 17.33 -109.03 45.45
C ALA A 286 16.56 -108.96 44.11
N GLU A 287 15.83 -107.89 43.79
CA GLU A 287 14.87 -107.93 42.66
C GLU A 287 15.46 -107.70 41.26
N VAL A 288 16.67 -107.15 41.13
CA VAL A 288 17.26 -106.88 39.79
C VAL A 288 17.76 -108.15 39.09
N ASP A 289 18.03 -109.24 39.81
CA ASP A 289 18.53 -110.51 39.23
C ASP A 289 17.38 -111.40 38.69
N GLU A 290 16.12 -111.13 39.04
CA GLU A 290 14.99 -111.98 38.67
C GLU A 290 14.39 -111.61 37.30
N ASN A 291 14.30 -110.31 36.97
CA ASN A 291 13.79 -109.84 35.67
C ASN A 291 14.71 -110.21 34.49
N VAL A 292 16.03 -110.26 34.71
CA VAL A 292 17.01 -110.70 33.70
C VAL A 292 16.99 -112.23 33.56
N ARG A 293 16.74 -112.98 34.64
CA ARG A 293 16.54 -114.45 34.56
C ARG A 293 15.22 -114.84 33.91
N ALA A 294 14.15 -114.06 34.10
CA ALA A 294 12.86 -114.30 33.45
C ALA A 294 12.98 -114.18 31.92
N LEU A 295 13.80 -113.24 31.43
CA LEU A 295 14.10 -113.07 30.00
C LEU A 295 14.90 -114.22 29.38
N SER A 296 15.63 -115.01 30.18
CA SER A 296 16.43 -116.16 29.71
C SER A 296 15.65 -117.48 29.59
N LYS A 297 14.38 -117.50 30.01
CA LYS A 297 13.52 -118.70 30.04
C LYS A 297 12.30 -118.63 29.11
N LEU A 298 12.16 -117.58 28.30
CA LEU A 298 11.05 -117.49 27.35
C LEU A 298 11.17 -118.59 26.29
N SER A 299 10.04 -119.21 25.96
CA SER A 299 9.98 -120.09 24.79
C SER A 299 10.03 -119.25 23.51
N SER A 300 10.39 -119.87 22.37
CA SER A 300 10.49 -119.17 21.08
C SER A 300 9.19 -118.46 20.64
N ALA A 301 8.03 -118.87 21.17
CA ALA A 301 6.76 -118.22 20.91
C ALA A 301 6.60 -116.90 21.69
N GLU A 302 7.03 -116.87 22.95
CA GLU A 302 6.91 -115.70 23.81
C GLU A 302 8.02 -114.67 23.47
N GLU A 303 9.19 -115.12 23.02
CA GLU A 303 10.20 -114.23 22.40
C GLU A 303 9.65 -113.53 21.15
N TYR A 304 8.84 -114.24 20.35
CA TYR A 304 8.21 -113.64 19.17
C TYR A 304 7.15 -112.61 19.57
N GLU A 305 6.33 -112.89 20.59
CA GLU A 305 5.35 -111.94 21.11
C GLU A 305 5.98 -110.68 21.70
N VAL A 306 7.05 -110.84 22.50
CA VAL A 306 7.82 -109.70 23.04
C VAL A 306 8.46 -108.90 21.91
N LYS A 307 8.96 -109.58 20.87
CA LYS A 307 9.52 -108.91 19.69
C LYS A 307 8.46 -108.16 18.91
N THR A 308 7.26 -108.73 18.72
CA THR A 308 6.16 -108.02 18.06
C THR A 308 5.70 -106.81 18.87
N LEU A 309 5.65 -106.91 20.21
CA LEU A 309 5.33 -105.77 21.07
C LEU A 309 6.41 -104.67 21.02
N LEU A 310 7.67 -105.06 20.91
CA LEU A 310 8.78 -104.12 20.69
C LEU A 310 8.68 -103.45 19.33
N ASP A 311 8.38 -104.20 18.27
CA ASP A 311 8.18 -103.66 16.93
C ASP A 311 6.97 -102.69 16.93
N ASP A 312 5.87 -103.02 17.61
CA ASP A 312 4.70 -102.14 17.78
C ASP A 312 5.04 -100.86 18.56
N LEU A 313 5.86 -100.97 19.61
CA LEU A 313 6.33 -99.82 20.40
C LEU A 313 7.31 -98.94 19.60
N ASP A 314 8.16 -99.54 18.78
CA ASP A 314 9.05 -98.80 17.88
C ASP A 314 8.25 -98.10 16.77
N GLU A 315 7.18 -98.72 16.27
CA GLU A 315 6.22 -98.05 15.38
C GLU A 315 5.51 -96.88 16.07
N GLU A 316 5.07 -97.03 17.31
CA GLU A 316 4.51 -95.93 18.11
C GLU A 316 5.54 -94.81 18.30
N ARG A 317 6.78 -95.15 18.64
CA ARG A 317 7.87 -94.19 18.81
C ARG A 317 8.15 -93.40 17.52
N LEU A 318 8.20 -94.08 16.38
CA LEU A 318 8.34 -93.46 15.06
C LEU A 318 7.16 -92.54 14.72
N LYS A 319 5.92 -92.92 15.08
CA LYS A 319 4.74 -92.05 14.92
C LYS A 319 4.87 -90.76 15.74
N TYR A 320 5.30 -90.84 17.00
CA TYR A 320 5.51 -89.66 17.84
C TYR A 320 6.67 -88.79 17.35
N GLU A 321 7.75 -89.38 16.85
CA GLU A 321 8.89 -88.65 16.28
C GLU A 321 8.48 -87.89 15.01
N HIS A 322 7.71 -88.53 14.12
CA HIS A 322 7.12 -87.86 12.96
C HIS A 322 6.12 -86.77 13.33
N ALA A 323 5.29 -86.97 14.36
CA ALA A 323 4.38 -85.95 14.85
C ALA A 323 5.14 -84.72 15.41
N LEU A 324 6.23 -84.96 16.13
CA LEU A 324 7.09 -83.91 16.68
C LEU A 324 7.80 -83.13 15.57
N ASP A 325 8.30 -83.82 14.54
CA ASP A 325 8.89 -83.18 13.37
C ASP A 325 7.86 -82.39 12.55
N SER A 326 6.62 -82.89 12.44
CA SER A 326 5.53 -82.14 11.80
C SER A 326 5.22 -80.87 12.58
N ALA A 327 5.12 -80.96 13.91
CA ALA A 327 4.89 -79.80 14.78
C ALA A 327 6.02 -78.76 14.66
N LYS A 328 7.29 -79.19 14.62
CA LYS A 328 8.43 -78.29 14.38
C LYS A 328 8.34 -77.59 13.02
N ARG A 329 7.95 -78.30 11.96
CA ARG A 329 7.75 -77.70 10.63
C ARG A 329 6.59 -76.71 10.61
N GLU A 330 5.50 -76.98 11.32
CA GLU A 330 4.37 -76.06 11.44
C GLU A 330 4.76 -74.79 12.20
N VAL A 331 5.52 -74.90 13.29
CA VAL A 331 6.07 -73.75 14.00
C VAL A 331 6.97 -72.92 13.07
N ALA A 332 7.89 -73.54 12.33
CA ALA A 332 8.75 -72.83 11.39
C ALA A 332 7.97 -72.16 10.23
N LYS A 333 6.89 -72.79 9.75
CA LYS A 333 5.99 -72.19 8.75
C LYS A 333 5.20 -71.00 9.35
N SER A 334 4.76 -71.11 10.59
CA SER A 334 4.04 -70.05 11.29
C SER A 334 4.94 -68.84 11.55
N THR A 335 6.16 -69.06 12.01
CA THR A 335 7.14 -67.98 12.23
C THR A 335 7.51 -67.27 10.94
N THR A 336 7.76 -68.02 9.86
CA THR A 336 8.07 -67.41 8.55
C THR A 336 6.86 -66.66 7.97
N ALA A 337 5.64 -67.21 8.08
CA ALA A 337 4.43 -66.50 7.67
C ALA A 337 4.21 -65.20 8.48
N PHE A 338 4.46 -65.23 9.79
CA PHE A 338 4.37 -64.06 10.67
C PHE A 338 5.41 -62.99 10.31
N GLU A 339 6.66 -63.39 10.06
CA GLU A 339 7.72 -62.48 9.62
C GLU A 339 7.41 -61.87 8.24
N THR A 340 6.84 -62.63 7.30
CA THR A 340 6.38 -62.08 6.02
C THR A 340 5.24 -61.10 6.20
N LEU A 341 4.26 -61.37 7.07
CA LEU A 341 3.15 -60.46 7.35
C LEU A 341 3.60 -59.13 7.99
N ILE A 342 4.63 -59.16 8.83
CA ILE A 342 5.19 -57.94 9.43
C ILE A 342 5.96 -57.11 8.41
N ASN A 343 6.70 -57.77 7.52
CA ASN A 343 7.55 -57.11 6.53
C ASN A 343 6.81 -56.70 5.25
N ASP A 344 5.58 -57.19 5.03
CA ASP A 344 4.77 -56.78 3.88
C ASP A 344 4.26 -55.34 4.08
N HIS A 345 4.74 -54.44 3.24
CA HIS A 345 4.48 -53.00 3.36
C HIS A 345 2.98 -52.66 3.23
N ASP A 346 2.21 -53.54 2.58
CA ASP A 346 0.76 -53.43 2.44
C ASP A 346 0.02 -53.69 3.76
N PHE A 347 0.50 -54.60 4.63
CA PHE A 347 -0.16 -54.92 5.90
C PHE A 347 -0.15 -53.73 6.89
N GLN A 348 0.98 -53.01 6.99
CA GLN A 348 1.09 -51.78 7.78
C GLN A 348 0.12 -50.70 7.25
N THR A 349 0.03 -50.55 5.92
CA THR A 349 -0.87 -49.57 5.30
C THR A 349 -2.35 -49.92 5.45
N GLU A 350 -2.71 -51.21 5.44
CA GLU A 350 -4.07 -51.69 5.71
C GLU A 350 -4.45 -51.51 7.18
N GLN A 351 -3.53 -51.76 8.11
CA GLN A 351 -3.76 -51.53 9.53
C GLN A 351 -4.02 -50.04 9.83
N ASP A 352 -3.26 -49.15 9.19
CA ASP A 352 -3.45 -47.71 9.30
C ASP A 352 -4.76 -47.23 8.65
N ARG A 353 -5.15 -47.81 7.50
CA ARG A 353 -6.46 -47.56 6.89
C ARG A 353 -7.60 -48.02 7.81
N ALA A 354 -7.48 -49.20 8.42
CA ALA A 354 -8.47 -49.74 9.35
C ALA A 354 -8.59 -48.90 10.64
N LYS A 355 -7.45 -48.43 11.20
CA LYS A 355 -7.42 -47.49 12.33
C LYS A 355 -8.09 -46.16 11.97
N LYS A 356 -7.81 -45.61 10.78
CA LYS A 356 -8.47 -44.39 10.28
C LYS A 356 -9.97 -44.59 10.10
N GLN A 357 -10.42 -45.70 9.51
CA GLN A 357 -11.84 -46.01 9.35
C GLN A 357 -12.57 -46.22 10.70
N ARG A 358 -11.93 -46.84 11.69
CA ARG A 358 -12.48 -46.95 13.05
C ARG A 358 -12.61 -45.59 13.73
N ARG A 359 -11.60 -44.72 13.62
CA ARG A 359 -11.68 -43.33 14.12
C ARG A 359 -12.83 -42.57 13.46
N ILE A 360 -13.00 -42.70 12.15
CA ILE A 360 -14.09 -42.06 11.42
C ILE A 360 -15.47 -42.58 11.87
N ARG A 361 -15.63 -43.89 12.09
CA ARG A 361 -16.88 -44.45 12.63
C ARG A 361 -17.19 -44.00 14.06
N LEU A 362 -16.17 -43.74 14.88
CA LEU A 362 -16.30 -43.22 16.25
C LEU A 362 -16.65 -41.72 16.31
N ILE A 363 -16.38 -40.97 15.23
CA ILE A 363 -16.73 -39.54 15.10
C ILE A 363 -18.14 -39.36 14.51
N ILE A 364 -18.66 -40.37 13.81
CA ILE A 364 -19.97 -40.34 13.14
C ILE A 364 -21.08 -41.02 13.99
N ALA A 365 -20.73 -41.78 15.02
CA ALA A 365 -21.66 -42.27 16.05
C ALA A 365 -21.66 -41.32 17.25
#